data_AF-A0AA38CM48-F1
#
_entry.id   AF-A0AA38CM48-F1
#
_cell.length_a   1.000
_cell.length_b   1.000
_cell.length_c   1.000
_cell.angle_alpha   90.00
_cell.angle_beta   90.00
_cell.angle_gamma   90.00
#
_symmetry.space_group_name_H-M   'P 1'
#
loop_
_entity.id
_entity.type
_entity.pdbx_description
1 polymer ?
#
loop_
_entity_poly.entity_id
_entity_poly.type
_entity_poly.pdbx_seq_one_letter_code
_entity_poly.pdbx_strand_id
1 'polypeptide(L)'
;MKIEFQADNAENYLISVAAEEETHVKMGMWVRKLVCLVPIQIACAENNAMVALKDGLQIPHYISYVDSISLANSIRFGFYDAVLSSWKGKIKVISSMGKQSSGKSYLLNHLSGSLLDVAGGRCTDGVWMKITTGEDGDGQGDNSNLTIFNKKDFHLDKDTESAFSRFQSGINLLKQDKKLFKSLFYIAIKDVDTSDVGDLQQEFLEKISQICSKSQDNFILKMYDGRVEIAAMAPYNRSEYYKESLRELTETVEDKIYSCYDDGSTFLRDLKLIAQTAAKDWTSIDSKRVAVIVDILRRNLMSGVHTGCLSANANEELQVFVIFDTQEEIPDSPIVVGDLSCDIKDS
;
A
#
# COMPACT_ATOMS: atom_id res chain seq x y z
N MET A 1 30.41 -26.22 -16.68
CA MET A 1 29.54 -27.42 -16.73
C MET A 1 30.28 -28.50 -17.50
N LYS A 2 30.72 -29.55 -16.81
CA LYS A 2 31.20 -30.80 -17.41
C LYS A 2 30.93 -31.87 -16.36
N ILE A 3 29.99 -32.76 -16.64
CA ILE A 3 29.66 -33.90 -15.78
C ILE A 3 29.84 -35.12 -16.67
N GLU A 4 30.80 -35.96 -16.31
CA GLU A 4 30.99 -37.29 -16.90
C GLU A 4 30.14 -38.29 -16.13
N PHE A 5 29.44 -39.16 -16.86
CA PHE A 5 28.68 -40.27 -16.27
C PHE A 5 29.53 -41.53 -16.32
N GLN A 6 29.81 -42.12 -15.15
CA GLN A 6 30.10 -43.54 -15.04
C GLN A 6 28.88 -44.22 -14.45
N ALA A 7 28.27 -45.07 -15.27
CA ALA A 7 27.30 -46.05 -14.81
C ALA A 7 28.08 -47.15 -14.09
N ASP A 8 27.76 -47.41 -12.83
CA ASP A 8 27.59 -48.77 -12.30
C ASP A 8 27.11 -48.72 -10.84
N ASN A 9 26.16 -49.63 -10.54
CA ASN A 9 25.52 -49.94 -9.25
C ASN A 9 24.31 -49.08 -8.86
N ALA A 10 23.14 -49.59 -9.27
CA ALA A 10 21.80 -49.04 -9.06
C ALA A 10 21.19 -49.27 -7.66
N GLU A 11 21.99 -49.57 -6.63
CA GLU A 11 21.46 -49.84 -5.28
C GLU A 11 22.37 -49.18 -4.23
N ASN A 12 22.06 -47.93 -3.85
CA ASN A 12 22.35 -47.27 -2.56
C ASN A 12 22.35 -45.72 -2.65
N TYR A 13 21.33 -45.13 -3.29
CA TYR A 13 20.96 -43.73 -3.00
C TYR A 13 19.81 -43.72 -1.99
N LEU A 14 20.10 -44.09 -0.75
CA LEU A 14 19.30 -43.63 0.38
C LEU A 14 19.63 -42.15 0.56
N ILE A 15 18.86 -41.32 -0.13
CA ILE A 15 18.74 -39.91 0.22
C ILE A 15 18.25 -39.91 1.67
N SER A 16 19.09 -39.44 2.59
CA SER A 16 18.63 -39.03 3.91
C SER A 16 17.69 -37.86 3.68
N VAL A 17 16.41 -38.16 3.51
CA VAL A 17 15.33 -37.18 3.62
C VAL A 17 15.40 -36.75 5.08
N ALA A 18 16.07 -35.62 5.33
CA ALA A 18 15.81 -34.85 6.53
C ALA A 18 14.29 -34.72 6.59
N ALA A 19 13.67 -35.20 7.66
CA ALA A 19 12.24 -35.14 7.85
C ALA A 19 11.80 -33.71 7.54
N GLU A 20 11.17 -33.51 6.38
CA GLU A 20 10.49 -32.27 6.07
C GLU A 20 9.42 -32.16 7.15
N GLU A 21 9.58 -31.20 8.07
CA GLU A 21 8.47 -30.77 8.90
C GLU A 21 7.33 -30.45 7.94
N GLU A 22 6.26 -31.25 7.97
CA GLU A 22 5.02 -30.97 7.25
C GLU A 22 4.49 -29.63 7.75
N THR A 23 4.90 -28.55 7.10
CA THR A 23 4.33 -27.23 7.32
C THR A 23 2.93 -27.27 6.71
N HIS A 24 1.95 -27.65 7.53
CA HIS A 24 0.54 -27.54 7.17
C HIS A 24 0.24 -26.06 6.86
N VAL A 25 0.34 -25.67 5.58
CA VAL A 25 -0.10 -24.37 5.11
C VAL A 25 -1.60 -24.31 5.38
N LYS A 26 -2.00 -23.55 6.41
CA LYS A 26 -3.41 -23.35 6.74
C LYS A 26 -4.14 -22.92 5.47
N MET A 27 -5.21 -23.62 5.09
CA MET A 27 -5.96 -23.38 3.83
C MET A 27 -6.24 -21.89 3.58
N GLY A 28 -6.54 -21.12 4.63
CA GLY A 28 -6.73 -19.66 4.53
C GLY A 28 -5.51 -18.89 4.01
N MET A 29 -4.29 -19.26 4.41
CA MET A 29 -3.05 -18.65 3.90
C MET A 29 -2.83 -19.00 2.43
N TRP A 30 -3.11 -20.24 2.03
CA TRP A 30 -3.01 -20.65 0.63
C TRP A 30 -4.01 -19.88 -0.26
N VAL A 31 -5.29 -19.78 0.16
CA VAL A 31 -6.31 -19.01 -0.56
C VAL A 31 -5.91 -17.53 -0.67
N ARG A 32 -5.41 -16.93 0.42
CA ARG A 32 -4.91 -15.54 0.39
C ARG A 32 -3.78 -15.38 -0.62
N LYS A 33 -2.78 -16.26 -0.62
CA LYS A 33 -1.68 -16.23 -1.59
C LYS A 33 -2.17 -16.33 -3.03
N LEU A 34 -3.14 -17.21 -3.30
CA LEU A 34 -3.74 -17.38 -4.63
C LEU A 34 -4.50 -16.13 -5.07
N VAL A 35 -5.36 -15.58 -4.21
CA VAL A 35 -6.10 -14.33 -4.48
C VAL A 35 -5.15 -13.17 -4.75
N CYS A 36 -4.10 -13.05 -3.94
CA CYS A 36 -3.11 -11.99 -4.00
C CYS A 36 -2.09 -12.14 -5.14
N LEU A 37 -2.11 -13.25 -5.88
CA LEU A 37 -1.17 -13.50 -6.98
C LEU A 37 -1.41 -12.57 -8.17
N VAL A 38 -2.67 -12.28 -8.46
CA VAL A 38 -3.07 -11.47 -9.62
C VAL A 38 -3.23 -10.01 -9.18
N PRO A 39 -2.45 -9.08 -9.73
CA PRO A 39 -2.65 -7.65 -9.49
C PRO A 39 -4.01 -7.19 -10.03
N ILE A 40 -4.62 -6.24 -9.35
CA ILE A 40 -5.87 -5.60 -9.78
C ILE A 40 -5.62 -4.15 -10.19
N GLN A 41 -6.19 -3.75 -11.33
CA GLN A 41 -6.21 -2.33 -11.71
C GLN A 41 -7.24 -1.60 -10.86
N ILE A 42 -6.85 -0.51 -10.21
CA ILE A 42 -7.75 0.26 -9.33
C ILE A 42 -8.11 1.63 -9.91
N ALA A 43 -7.35 2.11 -10.89
CA ALA A 43 -7.68 3.32 -11.63
C ALA A 43 -7.07 3.27 -13.04
N CYS A 44 -7.69 3.93 -14.01
CA CYS A 44 -7.16 4.20 -15.35
C CYS A 44 -6.93 5.71 -15.56
N ALA A 45 -6.11 6.07 -16.55
CA ALA A 45 -5.88 7.46 -16.93
C ALA A 45 -6.65 7.78 -18.22
N GLU A 46 -7.72 8.54 -18.11
CA GLU A 46 -8.59 8.90 -19.23
C GLU A 46 -8.81 10.40 -19.30
N ASN A 47 -8.63 10.99 -20.49
CA ASN A 47 -8.87 12.42 -20.74
C ASN A 47 -8.18 13.35 -19.72
N ASN A 48 -6.92 13.07 -19.38
CA ASN A 48 -6.12 13.76 -18.36
C ASN A 48 -6.70 13.71 -16.93
N ALA A 49 -7.61 12.79 -16.65
CA ALA A 49 -8.14 12.51 -15.32
C ALA A 49 -7.83 11.06 -14.90
N MET A 50 -7.72 10.86 -13.60
CA MET A 50 -7.71 9.52 -13.03
C MET A 50 -9.16 9.08 -12.82
N VAL A 51 -9.51 7.90 -13.34
CA VAL A 51 -10.84 7.31 -13.18
C VAL A 51 -10.70 6.06 -12.34
N ALA A 52 -11.36 6.03 -11.19
CA ALA A 52 -11.37 4.86 -10.32
C ALA A 52 -12.16 3.71 -10.97
N LEU A 53 -11.66 2.49 -10.80
CA LEU A 53 -12.29 1.27 -11.29
C LEU A 53 -13.02 0.55 -10.14
N LYS A 54 -14.07 -0.18 -10.49
CA LYS A 54 -14.78 -1.09 -9.59
C LYS A 54 -14.45 -2.51 -9.99
N ASP A 55 -13.81 -3.25 -9.11
CA ASP A 55 -13.39 -4.65 -9.34
C ASP A 55 -12.49 -4.80 -10.59
N GLY A 56 -11.69 -3.77 -10.89
CA GLY A 56 -10.86 -3.73 -12.10
C GLY A 56 -11.60 -3.34 -13.38
N LEU A 57 -12.89 -3.01 -13.30
CA LEU A 57 -13.71 -2.64 -14.43
C LEU A 57 -14.11 -1.16 -14.38
N GLN A 58 -14.25 -0.55 -15.55
CA GLN A 58 -14.76 0.81 -15.65
C GLN A 58 -16.18 0.89 -15.07
N ILE A 59 -16.41 1.91 -14.23
CA ILE A 59 -17.75 2.20 -13.74
C ILE A 59 -18.53 2.83 -14.90
N PRO A 60 -19.68 2.26 -15.32
CA PRO A 60 -20.44 2.80 -16.43
C PRO A 60 -20.84 4.27 -16.23
N HIS A 61 -20.68 5.10 -17.25
CA HIS A 61 -20.92 6.55 -17.19
C HIS A 61 -22.36 6.96 -16.83
N TYR A 62 -23.34 6.06 -16.95
CA TYR A 62 -24.73 6.34 -16.55
C TYR A 62 -24.95 6.29 -15.04
N ILE A 63 -23.98 5.76 -14.27
CA ILE A 63 -24.06 5.73 -12.81
C ILE A 63 -23.53 7.07 -12.29
N SER A 64 -24.45 7.98 -12.00
CA SER A 64 -24.15 9.23 -11.29
C SER A 64 -24.26 8.98 -9.78
N TYR A 65 -23.17 9.19 -9.05
CA TYR A 65 -23.22 9.18 -7.59
C TYR A 65 -23.60 10.56 -7.08
N VAL A 66 -24.61 10.62 -6.20
CA VAL A 66 -25.18 11.86 -5.67
C VAL A 66 -24.16 12.62 -4.82
N ASP A 67 -23.27 11.89 -4.14
CA ASP A 67 -22.18 12.45 -3.36
C ASP A 67 -20.90 11.59 -3.43
N SER A 68 -19.83 12.22 -2.97
CA SER A 68 -18.49 11.68 -2.79
C SER A 68 -18.45 10.35 -2.02
N ILE A 69 -19.25 10.26 -0.97
CA ILE A 69 -19.30 9.12 -0.06
C ILE A 69 -19.94 7.91 -0.74
N SER A 70 -20.99 8.14 -1.54
CA SER A 70 -21.66 7.12 -2.34
C SER A 70 -20.74 6.52 -3.40
N LEU A 71 -19.84 7.34 -3.98
CA LEU A 71 -18.80 6.86 -4.89
C LEU A 71 -17.72 6.05 -4.14
N ALA A 72 -17.26 6.50 -2.96
CA ALA A 72 -16.29 5.75 -2.18
C ALA A 72 -16.82 4.37 -1.76
N ASN A 73 -18.10 4.30 -1.39
CA ASN A 73 -18.79 3.06 -1.03
C ASN A 73 -19.03 2.12 -2.22
N SER A 74 -19.05 2.65 -3.44
CA SER A 74 -19.23 1.86 -4.66
C SER A 74 -17.93 1.29 -5.22
N ILE A 75 -16.79 1.90 -4.87
CA ILE A 75 -15.45 1.38 -5.20
C ILE A 75 -15.21 0.08 -4.44
N ARG A 76 -14.86 -0.95 -5.21
CA ARG A 76 -14.53 -2.29 -4.74
C ARG A 76 -13.22 -2.72 -5.40
N PHE A 77 -12.40 -3.45 -4.66
CA PHE A 77 -11.14 -3.99 -5.16
C PHE A 77 -11.21 -5.52 -5.32
N GLY A 78 -12.38 -6.05 -5.67
CA GLY A 78 -12.61 -7.48 -5.83
C GLY A 78 -12.33 -8.25 -4.55
N PHE A 79 -11.63 -9.39 -4.69
CA PHE A 79 -11.25 -10.23 -3.55
C PHE A 79 -10.32 -9.54 -2.56
N TYR A 80 -9.64 -8.45 -2.94
CA TYR A 80 -8.78 -7.71 -2.02
C TYR A 80 -9.59 -7.02 -0.91
N ASP A 81 -10.86 -6.66 -1.15
CA ASP A 81 -11.75 -6.17 -0.09
C ASP A 81 -11.85 -7.19 1.05
N ALA A 82 -12.02 -8.48 0.73
CA ALA A 82 -12.14 -9.55 1.73
C ALA A 82 -10.81 -9.84 2.44
N VAL A 83 -9.70 -9.84 1.70
CA VAL A 83 -8.36 -10.03 2.30
C VAL A 83 -8.05 -8.91 3.27
N LEU A 84 -8.22 -7.64 2.86
CA LEU A 84 -7.93 -6.49 3.70
C LEU A 84 -8.89 -6.38 4.88
N SER A 85 -10.19 -6.59 4.69
CA SER A 85 -11.17 -6.50 5.78
C SER A 85 -10.95 -7.58 6.86
N SER A 86 -10.38 -8.73 6.48
CA SER A 86 -10.04 -9.81 7.43
C SER A 86 -8.62 -9.73 7.99
N TRP A 87 -7.81 -8.77 7.54
CA TRP A 87 -6.42 -8.62 7.99
C TRP A 87 -6.37 -7.79 9.28
N LYS A 88 -5.88 -8.41 10.36
CA LYS A 88 -5.72 -7.79 11.68
C LYS A 88 -4.28 -7.40 12.00
N GLY A 89 -3.37 -7.62 11.05
CA GLY A 89 -1.97 -7.28 11.19
C GLY A 89 -1.64 -5.92 10.59
N LYS A 90 -0.39 -5.53 10.81
CA LYS A 90 0.23 -4.34 10.23
C LYS A 90 0.26 -4.39 8.69
N ILE A 91 0.20 -3.22 8.05
CA ILE A 91 0.29 -3.03 6.59
C ILE A 91 1.38 -2.01 6.23
N LYS A 92 2.38 -2.48 5.48
CA LYS A 92 3.35 -1.64 4.78
C LYS A 92 2.86 -1.34 3.37
N VAL A 93 2.88 -0.07 2.95
CA VAL A 93 2.50 0.33 1.60
C VAL A 93 3.75 0.71 0.80
N ILE A 94 3.96 0.03 -0.33
CA ILE A 94 5.04 0.32 -1.28
C ILE A 94 4.41 0.84 -2.57
N SER A 95 4.76 2.07 -2.95
CA SER A 95 4.37 2.65 -4.23
C SER A 95 5.57 2.76 -5.17
N SER A 96 5.35 2.62 -6.48
CA SER A 96 6.39 2.72 -7.50
C SER A 96 5.96 3.68 -8.58
N MET A 97 6.79 4.67 -8.85
CA MET A 97 6.54 5.75 -9.80
C MET A 97 7.79 6.03 -10.64
N GLY A 98 7.65 6.79 -11.71
CA GLY A 98 8.75 7.13 -12.62
C GLY A 98 8.36 7.05 -14.09
N LYS A 99 9.26 7.50 -14.96
CA LYS A 99 9.06 7.60 -16.41
C LYS A 99 8.58 6.28 -17.02
N GLN A 100 7.85 6.36 -18.13
CA GLN A 100 7.43 5.16 -18.86
C GLN A 100 8.65 4.28 -19.18
N SER A 101 8.47 2.95 -19.06
CA SER A 101 9.51 1.96 -19.31
C SER A 101 10.77 2.09 -18.45
N SER A 102 10.68 2.75 -17.27
CA SER A 102 11.76 2.75 -16.27
C SER A 102 11.84 1.46 -15.45
N GLY A 103 11.26 0.33 -15.90
CA GLY A 103 11.35 -0.97 -15.20
C GLY A 103 10.63 -1.05 -13.83
N LYS A 104 9.56 -0.26 -13.63
CA LYS A 104 8.76 -0.24 -12.38
C LYS A 104 8.16 -1.60 -12.04
N SER A 105 7.43 -2.20 -12.98
CA SER A 105 6.81 -3.51 -12.83
C SER A 105 7.85 -4.59 -12.57
N TYR A 106 8.99 -4.54 -13.28
CA TYR A 106 10.08 -5.49 -13.11
C TYR A 106 10.65 -5.46 -11.69
N LEU A 107 10.92 -4.26 -11.15
CA LEU A 107 11.41 -4.09 -9.78
C LEU A 107 10.39 -4.63 -8.76
N LEU A 108 9.11 -4.25 -8.89
CA LEU A 108 8.06 -4.72 -7.97
C LEU A 108 7.85 -6.23 -8.04
N ASN A 109 7.93 -6.82 -9.24
CA ASN A 109 7.81 -8.27 -9.41
C ASN A 109 8.92 -9.02 -8.68
N HIS A 110 10.16 -8.55 -8.75
CA HIS A 110 11.29 -9.19 -8.06
C HIS A 110 11.31 -8.90 -6.56
N LEU A 111 10.86 -7.71 -6.13
CA LEU A 111 10.78 -7.35 -4.71
C LEU A 111 9.68 -8.12 -3.97
N SER A 112 8.54 -8.35 -4.62
CA SER A 112 7.34 -8.87 -3.94
C SER A 112 6.81 -10.20 -4.49
N GLY A 113 7.43 -10.77 -5.52
CA GLY A 113 6.89 -11.93 -6.24
C GLY A 113 5.58 -11.62 -6.97
N SER A 114 5.45 -10.41 -7.52
CA SER A 114 4.26 -9.99 -8.27
C SER A 114 4.29 -10.43 -9.74
N LEU A 115 3.12 -10.38 -10.38
CA LEU A 115 2.93 -10.68 -11.80
C LEU A 115 2.43 -9.46 -12.59
N LEU A 116 2.98 -8.29 -12.34
CA LEU A 116 2.66 -7.09 -13.14
C LEU A 116 3.25 -7.24 -14.54
N ASP A 117 2.52 -6.79 -15.56
CA ASP A 117 3.01 -6.84 -16.93
C ASP A 117 4.31 -6.02 -17.11
N VAL A 118 5.27 -6.63 -17.80
CA VAL A 118 6.56 -6.05 -18.15
C VAL A 118 6.69 -6.02 -19.67
N ALA A 119 6.74 -4.82 -20.26
CA ALA A 119 7.01 -4.65 -21.68
C ALA A 119 7.92 -3.44 -21.93
N GLY A 120 8.58 -3.41 -23.09
CA GLY A 120 9.38 -2.25 -23.54
C GLY A 120 8.54 -1.01 -23.86
N GLY A 121 7.24 -1.20 -24.18
CA GLY A 121 6.26 -0.13 -24.43
C GLY A 121 5.43 0.25 -23.20
N ARG A 122 4.36 1.05 -23.38
CA ARG A 122 3.41 1.37 -22.30
C ARG A 122 2.69 0.07 -21.91
N CYS A 123 3.05 -0.48 -20.76
CA CYS A 123 2.48 -1.74 -20.24
C CYS A 123 1.41 -1.49 -19.16
N THR A 124 1.63 -0.49 -18.29
CA THR A 124 0.70 -0.17 -17.21
C THR A 124 -0.09 1.08 -17.53
N ASP A 125 -1.41 0.95 -17.64
CA ASP A 125 -2.30 2.11 -17.66
C ASP A 125 -2.88 2.39 -16.26
N GLY A 126 -2.86 3.66 -15.85
CA GLY A 126 -3.30 4.09 -14.53
C GLY A 126 -2.56 3.45 -13.35
N VAL A 127 -3.30 3.02 -12.33
CA VAL A 127 -2.77 2.51 -11.05
C VAL A 127 -3.19 1.06 -10.87
N TRP A 128 -2.21 0.22 -10.57
CA TRP A 128 -2.36 -1.20 -10.28
C TRP A 128 -1.95 -1.47 -8.83
N MET A 129 -2.66 -2.39 -8.19
CA MET A 129 -2.42 -2.79 -6.80
C MET A 129 -2.20 -4.29 -6.72
N LYS A 130 -1.25 -4.68 -5.86
CA LYS A 130 -1.01 -6.06 -5.48
C LYS A 130 -0.80 -6.12 -3.97
N ILE A 131 -1.36 -7.13 -3.33
CA ILE A 131 -1.17 -7.39 -1.89
C ILE A 131 -0.23 -8.58 -1.73
N THR A 132 0.67 -8.52 -0.75
CA THR A 132 1.46 -9.69 -0.34
C THR A 132 1.18 -9.93 1.12
N THR A 133 0.89 -11.17 1.50
CA THR A 133 0.72 -11.55 2.90
C THR A 133 2.02 -12.17 3.38
N GLY A 134 2.64 -11.54 4.39
CA GLY A 134 3.78 -12.09 5.13
C GLY A 134 3.33 -12.68 6.46
N GLU A 135 4.26 -13.29 7.17
CA GLU A 135 4.06 -13.64 8.59
C GLU A 135 4.31 -12.40 9.45
N ASP A 136 3.56 -12.25 10.54
CA ASP A 136 3.50 -11.04 11.34
C ASP A 136 4.89 -10.66 11.90
N GLY A 137 5.41 -9.52 11.43
CA GLY A 137 6.61 -8.91 12.00
C GLY A 137 6.23 -7.85 13.02
N ASP A 138 6.57 -8.08 14.29
CA ASP A 138 6.43 -7.12 15.38
C ASP A 138 7.47 -5.99 15.26
N GLY A 139 7.30 -5.11 14.27
CA GLY A 139 8.13 -3.92 14.11
C GLY A 139 7.67 -2.79 15.01
N GLN A 140 8.53 -2.33 15.92
CA GLN A 140 8.34 -1.14 16.75
C GLN A 140 9.14 0.02 16.15
N GLY A 141 8.46 1.06 15.64
CA GLY A 141 9.09 2.24 15.06
C GLY A 141 8.07 3.15 14.35
N ASP A 142 8.53 4.32 13.88
CA ASP A 142 7.66 5.37 13.34
C ASP A 142 7.01 4.97 12.01
N ASN A 143 5.68 4.79 12.03
CA ASN A 143 4.78 4.52 10.90
C ASN A 143 5.23 5.19 9.59
N SER A 144 5.58 4.40 8.56
CA SER A 144 6.09 4.89 7.29
C SER A 144 5.73 4.08 6.04
N ASN A 145 5.46 4.77 4.93
CA ASN A 145 5.30 4.11 3.63
C ASN A 145 6.61 4.15 2.83
N LEU A 146 6.69 3.43 1.71
CA LEU A 146 7.81 3.56 0.77
C LEU A 146 7.31 4.07 -0.57
N THR A 147 7.95 5.11 -1.10
CA THR A 147 7.77 5.52 -2.48
C THR A 147 9.06 5.32 -3.25
N ILE A 148 9.03 4.42 -4.24
CA ILE A 148 10.15 4.14 -5.11
C ILE A 148 10.00 4.96 -6.40
N PHE A 149 10.88 5.95 -6.58
CA PHE A 149 11.01 6.70 -7.83
C PHE A 149 12.05 6.02 -8.73
N ASN A 150 11.57 5.27 -9.71
CA ASN A 150 12.39 4.54 -10.70
C ASN A 150 12.87 5.49 -11.78
N LYS A 151 14.18 5.76 -11.80
CA LYS A 151 14.83 6.63 -12.76
C LYS A 151 15.75 5.84 -13.69
N LYS A 152 15.72 6.18 -14.98
CA LYS A 152 16.53 5.52 -16.02
C LYS A 152 17.90 6.17 -16.21
N ASP A 153 17.94 7.49 -16.18
CA ASP A 153 19.14 8.25 -16.55
C ASP A 153 19.77 8.93 -15.34
N PHE A 154 21.10 9.06 -15.38
CA PHE A 154 21.94 9.64 -14.34
C PHE A 154 21.64 11.11 -14.01
N HIS A 155 21.13 11.89 -14.96
CA HIS A 155 20.85 13.31 -14.75
C HIS A 155 19.39 13.56 -14.43
N LEU A 156 19.13 14.53 -13.54
CA LEU A 156 17.81 15.16 -13.42
C LEU A 156 17.40 15.77 -14.75
N ASP A 157 16.48 15.11 -15.43
CA ASP A 157 15.90 15.56 -16.68
C ASP A 157 14.67 16.43 -16.40
N LYS A 158 14.24 17.18 -17.42
CA LYS A 158 13.05 18.04 -17.34
C LYS A 158 11.79 17.27 -16.90
N ASP A 159 11.71 15.97 -17.23
CA ASP A 159 10.60 15.12 -16.82
C ASP A 159 10.60 14.88 -15.30
N THR A 160 11.77 14.61 -14.72
CA THR A 160 11.92 14.47 -13.26
C THR A 160 11.61 15.79 -12.55
N GLU A 161 12.13 16.91 -13.06
CA GLU A 161 11.83 18.25 -12.51
C GLU A 161 10.33 18.57 -12.59
N SER A 162 9.68 18.21 -13.71
CA SER A 162 8.24 18.38 -13.88
C SER A 162 7.44 17.52 -12.90
N ALA A 163 7.85 16.27 -12.67
CA ALA A 163 7.24 15.39 -11.68
C ALA A 163 7.35 15.97 -10.26
N PHE A 164 8.53 16.47 -9.88
CA PHE A 164 8.73 17.10 -8.57
C PHE A 164 7.93 18.38 -8.42
N SER A 165 7.82 19.18 -9.48
CA SER A 165 6.96 20.37 -9.50
C SER A 165 5.48 20.01 -9.32
N ARG A 166 5.02 18.88 -9.88
CA ARG A 166 3.65 18.37 -9.67
C ARG A 166 3.43 17.89 -8.24
N PHE A 167 4.40 17.22 -7.62
CA PHE A 167 4.32 16.88 -6.19
C PHE A 167 4.21 18.13 -5.34
N GLN A 168 5.05 19.14 -5.61
CA GLN A 168 5.03 20.41 -4.89
C GLN A 168 3.66 21.10 -4.97
N SER A 169 3.03 21.12 -6.14
CA SER A 169 1.67 21.64 -6.32
C SER A 169 0.62 20.80 -5.58
N GLY A 170 0.82 19.49 -5.49
CA GLY A 170 -0.10 18.54 -4.86
C GLY A 170 -0.10 18.55 -3.32
N ILE A 171 0.95 19.05 -2.66
CA ILE A 171 1.06 19.07 -1.18
C ILE A 171 -0.15 19.73 -0.53
N ASN A 172 -0.66 20.80 -1.12
CA ASN A 172 -1.77 21.57 -0.54
C ASN A 172 -3.04 20.74 -0.36
N LEU A 173 -3.19 19.65 -1.12
CA LEU A 173 -4.33 18.73 -1.06
C LEU A 173 -4.19 17.68 0.05
N LEU A 174 -2.96 17.48 0.55
CA LEU A 174 -2.59 16.46 1.53
C LEU A 174 -2.47 17.01 2.96
N LYS A 175 -2.74 18.30 3.15
CA LYS A 175 -2.32 19.13 4.30
C LYS A 175 -2.75 18.69 5.70
N GLN A 176 -3.52 17.62 5.89
CA GLN A 176 -4.16 17.34 7.18
C GLN A 176 -3.99 15.91 7.70
N ASP A 177 -3.65 14.94 6.85
CA ASP A 177 -3.72 13.54 7.25
C ASP A 177 -2.35 12.98 7.65
N LYS A 178 -2.14 12.79 8.95
CA LYS A 178 -0.89 12.26 9.51
C LYS A 178 -0.59 10.81 9.10
N LYS A 179 -1.60 10.04 8.66
CA LYS A 179 -1.45 8.63 8.23
C LYS A 179 -1.03 8.53 6.76
N LEU A 180 -1.33 9.56 5.96
CA LEU A 180 -0.98 9.61 4.55
C LEU A 180 0.37 10.28 4.34
N PHE A 181 1.23 9.63 3.55
CA PHE A 181 2.52 10.18 3.12
C PHE A 181 3.46 10.58 4.25
N LYS A 182 3.73 9.68 5.21
CA LYS A 182 4.96 9.72 6.02
C LYS A 182 5.96 8.71 5.49
N SER A 183 6.36 8.86 4.22
CA SER A 183 7.11 7.82 3.53
C SER A 183 8.63 8.04 3.54
N LEU A 184 9.40 6.98 3.27
CA LEU A 184 10.75 7.14 2.70
C LEU A 184 10.61 7.42 1.20
N PHE A 185 11.26 8.47 0.69
CA PHE A 185 11.39 8.71 -0.74
C PHE A 185 12.66 8.03 -1.28
N TYR A 186 12.51 6.87 -1.87
CA TYR A 186 13.61 6.06 -2.38
C TYR A 186 13.77 6.27 -3.88
N ILE A 187 14.93 6.75 -4.31
CA ILE A 187 15.25 6.99 -5.72
C ILE A 187 16.12 5.85 -6.21
N ALA A 188 15.54 4.98 -7.04
CA ALA A 188 16.22 3.85 -7.66
C ALA A 188 16.72 4.25 -9.05
N ILE A 189 18.01 4.50 -9.19
CA ILE A 189 18.63 4.90 -10.47
C ILE A 189 19.18 3.64 -11.13
N LYS A 190 18.66 3.33 -12.32
CA LYS A 190 18.93 2.06 -13.01
C LYS A 190 20.16 2.12 -13.90
N ASP A 191 20.67 0.94 -14.18
CA ASP A 191 21.76 0.71 -15.12
C ASP A 191 23.03 1.49 -14.75
N VAL A 192 23.31 1.59 -13.44
CA VAL A 192 24.47 2.30 -12.91
C VAL A 192 25.61 1.31 -12.66
N ASP A 193 26.81 1.64 -13.17
CA ASP A 193 28.03 0.93 -12.82
C ASP A 193 28.58 1.43 -11.48
N THR A 194 29.16 0.52 -10.69
CA THR A 194 29.55 0.77 -9.28
C THR A 194 30.62 1.84 -9.09
N SER A 195 31.32 2.25 -10.15
CA SER A 195 32.34 3.31 -10.10
C SER A 195 31.76 4.70 -9.87
N ASP A 196 30.48 4.92 -10.20
CA ASP A 196 29.93 6.27 -10.34
C ASP A 196 28.99 6.66 -9.18
N VAL A 197 28.81 5.77 -8.19
CA VAL A 197 27.75 5.88 -7.18
C VAL A 197 27.93 7.08 -6.23
N GLY A 198 29.15 7.38 -5.80
CA GLY A 198 29.43 8.44 -4.83
C GLY A 198 29.16 9.84 -5.38
N ASP A 199 29.77 10.16 -6.53
CA ASP A 199 29.61 11.45 -7.20
C ASP A 199 28.14 11.68 -7.62
N LEU A 200 27.45 10.59 -8.01
CA LEU A 200 26.03 10.58 -8.37
C LEU A 200 25.13 10.98 -7.21
N GLN A 201 25.32 10.34 -6.04
CA GLN A 201 24.53 10.65 -4.86
C GLN A 201 24.69 12.11 -4.47
N GLN A 202 25.91 12.64 -4.54
CA GLN A 202 26.18 14.04 -4.22
C GLN A 202 25.46 15.00 -5.18
N GLU A 203 25.60 14.83 -6.50
CA GLU A 203 24.92 15.69 -7.49
C GLU A 203 23.40 15.68 -7.30
N PHE A 204 22.82 14.50 -7.06
CA PHE A 204 21.39 14.37 -6.86
C PHE A 204 20.90 15.02 -5.58
N LEU A 205 21.61 14.83 -4.47
CA LEU A 205 21.28 15.45 -3.18
C LEU A 205 21.37 16.97 -3.26
N GLU A 206 22.38 17.52 -3.93
CA GLU A 206 22.52 18.97 -4.15
C GLU A 206 21.33 19.53 -4.92
N LYS A 207 20.90 18.88 -6.00
CA LYS A 207 19.74 19.33 -6.79
C LYS A 207 18.42 19.18 -6.05
N ILE A 208 18.22 18.07 -5.33
CA ILE A 208 17.03 17.89 -4.48
C ILE A 208 16.99 18.98 -3.41
N SER A 209 18.14 19.29 -2.79
CA SER A 209 18.26 20.35 -1.80
C SER A 209 17.92 21.72 -2.40
N GLN A 210 18.37 22.02 -3.62
CA GLN A 210 18.00 23.25 -4.34
C GLN A 210 16.50 23.33 -4.67
N ILE A 211 15.85 22.21 -4.99
CA ILE A 211 14.40 22.19 -5.23
C ILE A 211 13.67 22.43 -3.90
N CYS A 212 14.12 21.77 -2.83
CA CYS A 212 13.53 21.89 -1.50
C CYS A 212 13.76 23.26 -0.87
N SER A 213 14.85 23.96 -1.19
CA SER A 213 15.14 25.31 -0.67
C SER A 213 14.24 26.39 -1.26
N LYS A 214 13.53 26.12 -2.36
CA LYS A 214 12.61 27.09 -3.01
C LYS A 214 11.31 27.31 -2.23
N SER A 215 10.97 26.43 -1.29
CA SER A 215 9.75 26.53 -0.47
C SER A 215 10.02 26.02 0.94
N GLN A 216 9.56 26.75 1.96
CA GLN A 216 9.58 26.26 3.35
C GLN A 216 8.68 25.03 3.53
N ASP A 217 7.64 24.89 2.71
CA ASP A 217 6.75 23.74 2.66
C ASP A 217 7.06 22.87 1.43
N ASN A 218 8.26 22.28 1.35
CA ASN A 218 8.60 21.39 0.24
C ASN A 218 7.99 19.99 0.39
N PHE A 219 7.80 19.29 -0.73
CA PHE A 219 7.11 18.00 -0.75
C PHE A 219 7.88 16.92 0.00
N ILE A 220 9.20 17.01 0.08
CA ILE A 220 10.03 16.05 0.82
C ILE A 220 9.79 16.16 2.32
N LEU A 221 9.79 17.38 2.86
CA LEU A 221 9.45 17.60 4.26
C LEU A 221 7.99 17.21 4.55
N LYS A 222 7.05 17.55 3.67
CA LYS A 222 5.61 17.35 3.95
C LYS A 222 5.09 15.94 3.68
N MET A 223 5.62 15.24 2.67
CA MET A 223 5.15 13.91 2.23
C MET A 223 6.12 12.78 2.56
N TYR A 224 7.34 13.11 2.99
CA TYR A 224 8.39 12.13 3.24
C TYR A 224 9.14 12.38 4.55
N ASP A 225 8.69 13.35 5.35
CA ASP A 225 9.30 13.72 6.64
C ASP A 225 10.81 14.00 6.52
N GLY A 226 11.23 14.55 5.38
CA GLY A 226 12.64 14.81 5.08
C GLY A 226 13.46 13.58 4.69
N ARG A 227 12.87 12.37 4.67
CA ARG A 227 13.58 11.12 4.41
C ARG A 227 13.70 10.84 2.92
N VAL A 228 14.93 10.85 2.43
CA VAL A 228 15.29 10.50 1.04
C VAL A 228 16.45 9.52 1.05
N GLU A 229 16.36 8.48 0.22
CA GLU A 229 17.45 7.53 0.00
C GLU A 229 17.67 7.40 -1.51
N ILE A 230 18.93 7.40 -1.95
CA ILE A 230 19.28 7.29 -3.37
C ILE A 230 20.14 6.05 -3.53
N ALA A 231 19.66 5.12 -4.35
CA ALA A 231 20.34 3.87 -4.60
C ALA A 231 20.63 3.68 -6.08
N ALA A 232 21.86 3.29 -6.36
CA ALA A 232 22.31 2.86 -7.67
C ALA A 232 21.94 1.39 -7.86
N MET A 233 21.12 1.10 -8.86
CA MET A 233 20.69 -0.26 -9.21
C MET A 233 21.54 -0.75 -10.36
N ALA A 234 22.21 -1.88 -10.15
CA ALA A 234 22.98 -2.55 -11.19
C ALA A 234 22.07 -2.95 -12.37
N PRO A 235 22.63 -3.13 -13.59
CA PRO A 235 21.87 -3.62 -14.73
C PRO A 235 21.22 -5.00 -14.48
N TYR A 236 19.97 -5.20 -14.91
CA TYR A 236 19.19 -6.42 -14.59
C TYR A 236 19.77 -7.74 -15.12
N ASN A 237 20.62 -7.65 -16.14
CA ASN A 237 21.31 -8.79 -16.72
C ASN A 237 22.55 -9.21 -15.91
N ARG A 238 22.90 -8.47 -14.85
CA ARG A 238 24.00 -8.77 -13.95
C ARG A 238 23.50 -9.39 -12.64
N SER A 239 24.33 -10.21 -12.02
CA SER A 239 24.00 -10.90 -10.76
C SER A 239 23.90 -9.94 -9.58
N GLU A 240 24.63 -8.84 -9.66
CA GLU A 240 24.75 -7.74 -8.72
C GLU A 240 23.39 -7.07 -8.49
N TYR A 241 22.55 -6.99 -9.54
CA TYR A 241 21.19 -6.49 -9.39
C TYR A 241 20.39 -7.30 -8.36
N TYR A 242 20.50 -8.62 -8.38
CA TYR A 242 19.73 -9.49 -7.50
C TYR A 242 20.38 -9.67 -6.13
N LYS A 243 21.70 -9.82 -6.10
CA LYS A 243 22.44 -10.13 -4.88
C LYS A 243 22.71 -8.91 -4.00
N GLU A 244 22.81 -7.74 -4.61
CA GLU A 244 23.18 -6.49 -3.92
C GLU A 244 22.02 -5.49 -4.01
N SER A 245 21.68 -5.02 -5.21
CA SER A 245 20.69 -3.93 -5.37
C SER A 245 19.29 -4.27 -4.84
N LEU A 246 18.75 -5.45 -5.17
CA LEU A 246 17.44 -5.90 -4.66
C LEU A 246 17.49 -6.26 -3.17
N ARG A 247 18.62 -6.79 -2.71
CA ARG A 247 18.81 -7.14 -1.30
C ARG A 247 18.81 -5.89 -0.43
N GLU A 248 19.56 -4.86 -0.81
CA GLU A 248 19.58 -3.56 -0.12
C GLU A 248 18.18 -2.92 -0.06
N LEU A 249 17.43 -2.96 -1.17
CA LEU A 249 16.05 -2.50 -1.17
C LEU A 249 15.14 -3.31 -0.23
N THR A 250 15.35 -4.62 -0.16
CA THR A 250 14.59 -5.51 0.74
C THR A 250 14.91 -5.19 2.20
N GLU A 251 16.20 -5.05 2.54
CA GLU A 251 16.65 -4.62 3.87
C GLU A 251 16.07 -3.25 4.24
N THR A 252 16.05 -2.28 3.30
CA THR A 252 15.38 -1.00 3.52
C THR A 252 13.88 -1.15 3.81
N VAL A 253 13.16 -2.03 3.08
CA VAL A 253 11.73 -2.31 3.35
C VAL A 253 11.50 -2.98 4.70
N GLU A 254 12.40 -3.87 5.11
CA GLU A 254 12.30 -4.62 6.35
C GLU A 254 12.62 -3.73 7.57
N ASP A 255 13.74 -2.99 7.51
CA ASP A 255 14.34 -2.31 8.66
C ASP A 255 13.92 -0.84 8.81
N LYS A 256 13.64 -0.16 7.69
CA LYS A 256 13.39 1.31 7.68
C LYS A 256 11.92 1.67 7.44
N ILE A 257 11.10 0.72 7.00
CA ILE A 257 9.69 0.93 6.68
C ILE A 257 8.80 0.29 7.74
N TYR A 258 7.99 1.10 8.41
CA TYR A 258 7.11 0.70 9.49
C TYR A 258 5.66 0.82 9.07
N SER A 259 4.75 0.04 9.64
CA SER A 259 3.36 0.08 9.22
C SER A 259 2.67 1.42 9.49
N CYS A 260 1.97 2.00 8.52
CA CYS A 260 1.07 3.14 8.78
C CYS A 260 -0.32 2.73 9.27
N TYR A 261 -0.65 1.44 9.20
CA TYR A 261 -1.97 0.91 9.48
C TYR A 261 -1.86 -0.35 10.33
N ASP A 262 -2.57 -0.39 11.45
CA ASP A 262 -2.54 -1.56 12.34
C ASP A 262 -3.51 -2.66 11.89
N ASP A 263 -4.39 -2.36 10.94
CA ASP A 263 -5.35 -3.31 10.39
C ASP A 263 -5.71 -2.99 8.91
N GLY A 264 -6.19 -4.00 8.19
CA GLY A 264 -6.55 -3.84 6.78
C GLY A 264 -7.89 -3.20 6.51
N SER A 265 -8.82 -3.19 7.47
CA SER A 265 -10.11 -2.51 7.30
C SER A 265 -9.95 -0.99 7.27
N THR A 266 -9.07 -0.45 8.11
CA THR A 266 -8.72 0.97 8.13
C THR A 266 -7.98 1.38 6.86
N PHE A 267 -6.96 0.59 6.43
CA PHE A 267 -6.28 0.83 5.16
C PHE A 267 -7.24 0.80 3.97
N LEU A 268 -8.15 -0.18 3.91
CA LEU A 268 -9.11 -0.32 2.82
C LEU A 268 -10.05 0.90 2.71
N ARG A 269 -10.55 1.41 3.85
CA ARG A 269 -11.39 2.61 3.88
C ARG A 269 -10.66 3.82 3.32
N ASP A 270 -9.43 4.05 3.78
CA ASP A 270 -8.62 5.19 3.35
C ASP A 270 -8.24 5.09 1.86
N LEU A 271 -7.90 3.90 1.39
CA LEU A 271 -7.60 3.66 -0.03
C LEU A 271 -8.81 3.99 -0.93
N LYS A 272 -10.03 3.64 -0.50
CA LYS A 272 -11.26 3.99 -1.23
C LYS A 272 -11.50 5.50 -1.26
N LEU A 273 -11.24 6.21 -0.16
CA LEU A 273 -11.31 7.67 -0.11
C LEU A 273 -10.28 8.34 -1.04
N ILE A 274 -9.06 7.81 -1.11
CA ILE A 274 -8.01 8.31 -2.02
C ILE A 274 -8.43 8.09 -3.48
N ALA A 275 -8.89 6.88 -3.82
CA ALA A 275 -9.37 6.55 -5.16
C ALA A 275 -10.51 7.49 -5.60
N GLN A 276 -11.40 7.82 -4.66
CA GLN A 276 -12.49 8.76 -4.88
C GLN A 276 -12.01 10.22 -5.04
N THR A 277 -11.00 10.65 -4.27
CA THR A 277 -10.37 11.97 -4.39
C THR A 277 -9.69 12.15 -5.74
N ALA A 278 -9.00 11.12 -6.23
CA ALA A 278 -8.41 11.09 -7.56
C ALA A 278 -9.47 11.23 -8.68
N ALA A 279 -10.73 10.87 -8.39
CA ALA A 279 -11.84 10.84 -9.32
C ALA A 279 -12.74 12.10 -9.31
N LYS A 280 -12.19 13.28 -8.98
CA LYS A 280 -12.78 14.65 -9.14
C LYS A 280 -13.33 15.36 -7.89
N ASP A 281 -12.95 14.97 -6.68
CA ASP A 281 -13.37 15.69 -5.46
C ASP A 281 -12.17 16.15 -4.63
N TRP A 282 -11.89 17.45 -4.69
CA TRP A 282 -10.73 18.12 -4.08
C TRP A 282 -10.91 18.46 -2.59
N THR A 283 -11.92 17.89 -1.93
CA THR A 283 -12.09 18.03 -0.47
C THR A 283 -11.07 17.18 0.29
N SER A 284 -10.61 17.65 1.46
CA SER A 284 -9.57 16.96 2.24
C SER A 284 -10.01 15.57 2.71
N ILE A 285 -9.09 14.62 2.76
CA ILE A 285 -9.38 13.22 3.11
C ILE A 285 -9.94 13.10 4.53
N ASP A 286 -9.43 13.90 5.49
CA ASP A 286 -9.98 13.92 6.85
C ASP A 286 -11.42 14.42 6.91
N SER A 287 -11.77 15.45 6.13
CA SER A 287 -13.16 15.92 6.04
C SER A 287 -14.08 14.81 5.50
N LYS A 288 -13.58 14.01 4.54
CA LYS A 288 -14.31 12.85 4.02
C LYS A 288 -14.42 11.73 5.05
N ARG A 289 -13.36 11.42 5.82
CA ARG A 289 -13.40 10.45 6.92
C ARG A 289 -14.47 10.81 7.93
N VAL A 290 -14.49 12.07 8.39
CA VAL A 290 -15.50 12.57 9.33
C VAL A 290 -16.91 12.42 8.73
N ALA A 291 -17.10 12.77 7.46
CA ALA A 291 -18.39 12.65 6.81
C ALA A 291 -18.87 11.19 6.70
N VAL A 292 -17.98 10.25 6.40
CA VAL A 292 -18.27 8.80 6.38
C VAL A 292 -18.67 8.31 7.78
N ILE A 293 -17.91 8.70 8.81
CA ILE A 293 -18.22 8.33 10.20
C ILE A 293 -19.60 8.87 10.61
N VAL A 294 -19.88 10.14 10.30
CA VAL A 294 -21.19 10.76 10.59
C VAL A 294 -22.34 10.06 9.87
N ASP A 295 -22.14 9.64 8.62
CA ASP A 295 -23.14 8.90 7.86
C ASP A 295 -23.40 7.50 8.45
N ILE A 296 -22.36 6.77 8.84
CA ILE A 296 -22.50 5.49 9.55
C ILE A 296 -23.28 5.67 10.85
N LEU A 297 -22.92 6.68 11.66
CA LEU A 297 -23.60 7.00 12.92
C LEU A 297 -25.07 7.37 12.69
N ARG A 298 -25.37 8.18 11.66
CA ARG A 298 -26.75 8.55 11.31
C ARG A 298 -27.60 7.35 10.90
N ARG A 299 -27.07 6.47 10.06
CA ARG A 299 -27.77 5.25 9.61
C ARG A 299 -28.03 4.29 10.77
N ASN A 300 -27.12 4.23 11.73
CA ASN A 300 -27.22 3.34 12.88
C ASN A 300 -27.78 4.02 14.14
N LEU A 301 -28.22 5.29 14.07
CA LEU A 301 -28.66 6.04 15.24
C LEU A 301 -29.81 5.35 15.97
N MET A 302 -30.81 4.89 15.22
CA MET A 302 -31.96 4.19 15.80
C MET A 302 -31.56 2.89 16.49
N SER A 303 -30.69 2.09 15.85
CA SER A 303 -30.17 0.86 16.44
C SER A 303 -29.34 1.14 17.69
N GLY A 304 -28.46 2.13 17.63
CA GLY A 304 -27.60 2.48 18.75
C GLY A 304 -28.37 3.00 19.96
N VAL A 305 -29.41 3.82 19.74
CA VAL A 305 -30.29 4.27 20.82
C VAL A 305 -31.10 3.11 21.41
N HIS A 306 -31.54 2.16 20.58
CA HIS A 306 -32.37 1.05 21.03
C HIS A 306 -31.59 -0.05 21.75
N THR A 307 -30.39 -0.39 21.25
CA THR A 307 -29.65 -1.60 21.62
C THR A 307 -28.25 -1.34 22.16
N GLY A 308 -27.76 -0.10 22.15
CA GLY A 308 -26.36 0.20 22.42
C GLY A 308 -25.39 -0.29 21.32
N CYS A 309 -25.91 -0.85 20.22
CA CYS A 309 -25.10 -1.50 19.18
C CYS A 309 -25.42 -0.98 17.76
N LEU A 310 -24.45 -1.14 16.85
CA LEU A 310 -24.65 -1.02 15.40
C LEU A 310 -25.62 -2.10 14.91
N SER A 311 -26.38 -1.82 13.84
CA SER A 311 -27.42 -2.74 13.37
C SER A 311 -26.84 -4.09 12.99
N ALA A 312 -27.60 -5.15 13.26
CA ALA A 312 -27.18 -6.51 13.00
C ALA A 312 -26.69 -6.73 11.55
N ASN A 313 -25.60 -7.47 11.41
CA ASN A 313 -25.10 -7.92 10.11
C ASN A 313 -26.04 -9.00 9.51
N ALA A 314 -25.74 -9.50 8.32
CA ALA A 314 -26.56 -10.52 7.64
C ALA A 314 -26.77 -11.83 8.46
N ASN A 315 -26.06 -11.98 9.58
CA ASN A 315 -26.13 -13.12 10.49
C ASN A 315 -26.87 -12.80 11.81
N GLU A 316 -27.58 -11.67 11.91
CA GLU A 316 -28.36 -11.24 13.08
C GLU A 316 -27.54 -10.94 14.37
N GLU A 317 -26.21 -10.87 14.29
CA GLU A 317 -25.37 -10.49 15.44
C GLU A 317 -25.23 -8.97 15.56
N LEU A 318 -25.54 -8.44 16.75
CA LEU A 318 -25.31 -7.04 17.12
C LEU A 318 -23.81 -6.73 17.13
N GLN A 319 -23.40 -5.67 16.45
CA GLN A 319 -22.01 -5.20 16.46
C GLN A 319 -21.84 -4.07 17.48
N VAL A 320 -20.86 -4.18 18.36
CA VAL A 320 -20.53 -3.14 19.35
C VAL A 320 -20.06 -1.88 18.63
N PHE A 321 -20.33 -0.70 19.20
CA PHE A 321 -19.69 0.51 18.71
C PHE A 321 -18.19 0.47 18.96
N VAL A 322 -17.44 0.88 17.94
CA VAL A 322 -15.99 1.04 18.02
C VAL A 322 -15.62 2.48 17.76
N ILE A 323 -14.48 2.90 18.29
CA ILE A 323 -13.78 4.10 17.83
C ILE A 323 -13.39 3.82 16.37
N PHE A 324 -14.07 4.43 15.40
CA PHE A 324 -13.92 4.08 13.98
C PHE A 324 -12.47 4.21 13.46
N ASP A 325 -11.68 5.09 14.06
CA ASP A 325 -10.28 5.33 13.67
C ASP A 325 -9.28 4.29 14.20
N THR A 326 -9.57 3.66 15.34
CA THR A 326 -8.69 2.68 16.02
C THR A 326 -9.27 1.27 16.05
N GLN A 327 -10.55 1.12 15.69
CA GLN A 327 -11.33 -0.11 15.83
C GLN A 327 -11.41 -0.65 17.26
N GLU A 328 -11.05 0.18 18.26
CA GLU A 328 -11.19 -0.18 19.67
C GLU A 328 -12.65 -0.13 20.09
N GLU A 329 -13.12 -1.14 20.81
CA GLU A 329 -14.47 -1.17 21.36
C GLU A 329 -14.67 -0.01 22.34
N ILE A 330 -15.81 0.66 22.21
CA ILE A 330 -16.21 1.67 23.19
C ILE A 330 -16.75 0.92 24.41
N PRO A 331 -16.12 1.06 25.59
CA PRO A 331 -16.58 0.35 26.77
C PRO A 331 -17.95 0.86 27.19
N ASP A 332 -18.94 -0.02 27.11
CA ASP A 332 -20.31 0.25 27.57
C ASP A 332 -20.51 -0.36 28.97
N SER A 333 -19.83 0.23 29.96
CA SER A 333 -19.94 -0.24 31.34
C SER A 333 -21.32 0.11 31.91
N PRO A 334 -21.95 -0.79 32.69
CA PRO A 334 -23.24 -0.52 33.32
C PRO A 334 -23.22 0.80 34.09
N ILE A 335 -24.20 1.67 33.81
CA ILE A 335 -24.38 2.89 34.58
C ILE A 335 -24.96 2.50 35.95
N VAL A 336 -24.14 2.61 36.99
CA VAL A 336 -24.57 2.35 38.36
C VAL A 336 -25.31 3.57 38.90
N VAL A 337 -26.64 3.49 38.99
CA VAL A 337 -27.49 4.52 39.61
C VAL A 337 -27.94 4.00 40.97
N GLY A 338 -27.11 4.18 42.00
CA GLY A 338 -27.38 3.65 43.35
C GLY A 338 -27.21 2.12 43.45
N ASP A 339 -27.86 1.48 44.42
CA ASP A 339 -27.77 0.03 44.71
C ASP A 339 -28.40 -0.88 43.64
N LEU A 340 -28.67 -0.37 42.44
CA LEU A 340 -29.25 -1.12 41.33
C LEU A 340 -28.30 -1.04 40.12
N SER A 341 -27.70 -2.18 39.77
CA SER A 341 -27.01 -2.37 38.51
C SER A 341 -28.02 -2.82 37.45
N CYS A 342 -28.12 -2.10 36.34
CA CYS A 342 -28.84 -2.57 35.14
C CYS A 342 -27.81 -3.02 34.11
N ASP A 343 -27.84 -4.29 33.72
CA ASP A 343 -27.05 -4.86 32.62
C ASP A 343 -27.93 -4.94 31.35
N ILE A 344 -27.37 -4.62 30.18
CA ILE A 344 -28.05 -4.70 28.88
C ILE A 344 -28.44 -6.15 28.55
N LYS A 345 -27.78 -7.13 29.17
CA LYS A 345 -28.14 -8.55 29.05
C LYS A 345 -29.46 -8.93 29.75
N ASP A 346 -30.06 -8.02 30.51
CA ASP A 346 -31.33 -8.25 31.20
C ASP A 346 -32.57 -7.92 30.32
N SER A 347 -32.39 -7.58 29.04
CA SER A 347 -33.47 -7.35 28.07
C SER A 347 -33.55 -8.36 26.93
#